data_AF-A0A6G8QFT2-F1
#
_entry.id   AF-A0A6G8QFT2-F1
#
_cell.length_a   1.000
_cell.length_b   1.000
_cell.length_c   1.000
_cell.angle_alpha   90.00
_cell.angle_beta   90.00
_cell.angle_gamma   90.00
#
_symmetry.space_group_name_H-M   'P 1'
#
loop_
_entity.id
_entity.type
_entity.pdbx_description
1 polymer ?
#
loop_
_entity_poly.entity_id
_entity_poly.type
_entity_poly.pdbx_seq_one_letter_code
_entity_poly.pdbx_strand_id
1 'polypeptide(L)'
;MAVAFMIAVYVLLDGFDLGAGAIHLVAAKNDRERRTILRAIGPVWDGNEVWIIAAGGTLFFAFPLLYAAGFSGFYLPLIIVLWLLVARGLSIELRAHIDDPMWASFWDGMFFFGSSLLIIFYGAALGNVVRGVPLNEDGYFFQPLWTDFSPFSQTPGILDPYTIIVGLLAFVTLITHGANWIALKTEGVLNSRSHRISRTFSIATLVLTLIATPFTFWVSPWMFESFLQRPYGFVLPLIAIVGLAGMIFFSFTERDRPAFLSSGAFILGMLTSTVFGVYPRVLPAVNPENSLTIQNAAASDYGQAVGLIWWSIGIVFATFYFVLIYRMFRGKVRLEDEGY
;
A
#
# COMPACT_ATOMS: atom_id res chain seq x y z
N MET A 1 4.04 -14.94 -8.63
CA MET A 1 4.19 -14.98 -7.15
C MET A 1 5.22 -13.98 -6.64
N ALA A 2 6.45 -13.94 -7.17
CA ALA A 2 7.49 -12.98 -6.76
C ALA A 2 7.02 -11.50 -6.78
N VAL A 3 6.41 -11.05 -7.88
CA VAL A 3 5.86 -9.68 -8.00
C VAL A 3 4.84 -9.38 -6.89
N ALA A 4 3.86 -10.26 -6.70
CA ALA A 4 2.83 -10.09 -5.68
C ALA A 4 3.41 -10.04 -4.26
N PHE A 5 4.41 -10.85 -3.97
CA PHE A 5 5.15 -10.80 -2.71
C PHE A 5 5.82 -9.45 -2.51
N MET A 6 6.51 -8.92 -3.52
CA MET A 6 7.21 -7.63 -3.41
C MET A 6 6.23 -6.46 -3.22
N ILE A 7 5.10 -6.46 -3.93
CA ILE A 7 4.03 -5.47 -3.73
C ILE A 7 3.44 -5.60 -2.32
N ALA A 8 3.18 -6.81 -1.83
CA ALA A 8 2.67 -7.02 -0.49
C ALA A 8 3.64 -6.54 0.59
N VAL A 9 4.94 -6.78 0.42
CA VAL A 9 5.98 -6.29 1.33
C VAL A 9 6.07 -4.76 1.25
N TYR A 10 6.01 -4.17 0.06
CA TYR A 10 5.95 -2.71 -0.11
C TYR A 10 4.79 -2.10 0.68
N VAL A 11 3.55 -2.58 0.46
CA VAL A 11 2.37 -2.05 1.16
C VAL A 11 2.43 -2.29 2.67
N LEU A 12 3.07 -3.38 3.12
CA LEU A 12 3.28 -3.61 4.55
C LEU A 12 4.31 -2.64 5.15
N LEU A 13 5.45 -2.45 4.49
CA LEU A 13 6.55 -1.66 5.04
C LEU A 13 6.34 -0.17 4.80
N ASP A 14 6.23 0.25 3.55
CA ASP A 14 5.99 1.66 3.22
C ASP A 14 4.58 2.11 3.64
N GLY A 15 3.65 1.17 3.85
CA GLY A 15 2.30 1.50 4.33
C GLY A 15 2.28 2.16 5.71
N PHE A 16 3.22 1.82 6.62
CA PHE A 16 3.30 2.54 7.89
C PHE A 16 4.01 3.90 7.75
N ASP A 17 4.91 4.07 6.78
CA ASP A 17 5.54 5.36 6.47
C ASP A 17 4.52 6.34 5.89
N LEU A 18 3.75 5.87 4.90
CA LEU A 18 2.63 6.61 4.32
C LEU A 18 1.57 6.92 5.39
N GLY A 19 1.26 5.96 6.25
CA GLY A 19 0.35 6.16 7.37
C GLY A 19 0.87 7.19 8.38
N ALA A 20 2.16 7.18 8.69
CA ALA A 20 2.81 8.19 9.53
C ALA A 20 2.70 9.60 8.92
N GLY A 21 2.90 9.72 7.61
CA GLY A 21 2.66 10.97 6.87
C GLY A 21 1.20 11.41 6.91
N ALA A 22 0.26 10.50 6.66
CA ALA A 22 -1.17 10.80 6.67
C ALA A 22 -1.70 11.22 8.05
N ILE A 23 -1.03 10.86 9.16
CA ILE A 23 -1.38 11.35 10.49
C ILE A 23 -0.55 12.54 10.95
N HIS A 24 0.49 12.93 10.21
CA HIS A 24 1.53 13.87 10.66
C HIS A 24 0.98 15.16 11.26
N LEU A 25 0.13 15.88 10.51
CA LEU A 25 -0.47 17.14 10.95
C LEU A 25 -1.63 16.98 11.95
N VAL A 26 -2.21 15.78 12.03
CA VAL A 26 -3.37 15.49 12.89
C VAL A 26 -2.91 15.03 14.26
N ALA A 27 -1.93 14.12 14.29
CA ALA A 27 -1.35 13.53 15.49
C ALA A 27 -0.41 14.51 16.20
N ALA A 28 0.53 15.15 15.50
CA ALA A 28 1.49 16.07 16.09
C ALA A 28 0.96 17.52 16.15
N LYS A 29 1.08 18.17 17.32
CA LYS A 29 0.59 19.53 17.60
C LYS A 29 1.69 20.59 17.64
N ASN A 30 2.95 20.19 17.74
CA ASN A 30 4.10 21.09 17.79
C ASN A 30 5.26 20.52 16.95
N ASP A 31 6.28 21.35 16.68
CA ASP A 31 7.42 20.97 15.85
C ASP A 31 8.21 19.78 16.43
N ARG A 32 8.37 19.72 17.76
CA ARG A 32 9.03 18.59 18.43
C ARG A 32 8.33 17.26 18.13
N GLU A 33 7.00 17.22 18.21
CA GLU A 33 6.22 16.03 17.89
C GLU A 33 6.29 15.68 16.40
N ARG A 34 6.30 16.67 15.50
CA ARG A 34 6.46 16.45 14.06
C ARG A 34 7.82 15.85 13.72
N ARG A 35 8.91 16.37 14.32
CA ARG A 35 10.26 15.78 14.21
C ARG A 35 10.30 14.36 14.78
N THR A 36 9.52 14.08 15.82
CA THR A 36 9.45 12.73 16.42
C THR A 36 8.83 11.73 15.45
N ILE A 37 7.75 12.10 14.76
CA ILE A 37 7.13 11.25 13.71
C ILE A 37 8.15 10.96 12.60
N LEU A 38 8.85 11.99 12.11
CA LEU A 38 9.85 11.82 11.04
C LEU A 38 11.02 10.94 11.49
N ARG A 39 11.53 11.11 12.70
CA ARG A 39 12.59 10.23 13.25
C ARG A 39 12.12 8.78 13.46
N ALA A 40 10.82 8.54 13.65
CA ALA A 40 10.28 7.18 13.79
C ALA A 40 10.32 6.36 12.48
N ILE A 41 10.37 7.03 11.33
CA ILE A 41 10.44 6.41 10.01
C ILE A 41 11.79 6.62 9.32
N GLY A 42 12.54 7.67 9.71
CA GLY A 42 13.81 8.10 9.12
C GLY A 42 14.79 6.97 8.76
N PRO A 43 15.06 6.01 9.65
CA PRO A 43 16.04 4.95 9.35
C PRO A 43 15.59 3.88 8.36
N VAL A 44 14.30 3.83 7.99
CA VAL A 44 13.72 2.71 7.22
C VAL A 44 12.96 3.13 5.96
N TRP A 45 12.45 4.36 5.89
CA TRP A 45 11.52 4.78 4.83
C TRP A 45 12.12 4.67 3.41
N ASP A 46 13.36 5.12 3.22
CA ASP A 46 14.03 5.07 1.92
C ASP A 46 14.24 3.61 1.48
N GLY A 47 14.64 2.75 2.42
CA GLY A 47 14.71 1.32 2.19
C GLY A 47 13.34 0.74 1.79
N ASN A 48 12.27 1.12 2.48
CA ASN A 48 10.92 0.62 2.21
C ASN A 48 10.44 0.97 0.77
N GLU A 49 10.81 2.14 0.23
CA GLU A 49 10.50 2.51 -1.17
C GLU A 49 11.20 1.61 -2.20
N VAL A 50 12.36 1.04 -1.88
CA VAL A 50 13.07 0.16 -2.83
C VAL A 50 12.19 -1.04 -3.25
N TRP A 51 11.25 -1.48 -2.41
CA TRP A 51 10.35 -2.58 -2.75
C TRP A 51 9.42 -2.27 -3.93
N ILE A 52 8.93 -1.04 -4.09
CA ILE A 52 8.10 -0.68 -5.25
C ILE A 52 8.93 -0.61 -6.53
N ILE A 53 10.16 -0.09 -6.45
CA ILE A 53 11.10 -0.04 -7.58
C ILE A 53 11.44 -1.47 -8.01
N ALA A 54 11.79 -2.33 -7.06
CA ALA A 54 12.14 -3.70 -7.32
C ALA A 54 10.93 -4.52 -7.82
N ALA A 55 9.71 -4.24 -7.35
CA ALA A 55 8.48 -4.82 -7.89
C ALA A 55 8.25 -4.40 -9.35
N GLY A 56 8.45 -3.13 -9.69
CA GLY A 56 8.38 -2.61 -11.06
C GLY A 56 9.41 -3.25 -11.99
N GLY A 57 10.67 -3.35 -11.55
CA GLY A 57 11.72 -4.05 -12.29
C GLY A 57 11.41 -5.55 -12.47
N THR A 58 10.83 -6.18 -11.43
CA THR A 58 10.41 -7.58 -11.50
C THR A 58 9.27 -7.78 -12.48
N LEU A 59 8.31 -6.85 -12.50
CA LEU A 59 7.21 -6.84 -13.45
C LEU A 59 7.73 -6.70 -14.89
N PHE A 60 8.68 -5.80 -15.12
CA PHE A 60 9.27 -5.57 -16.44
C PHE A 60 9.91 -6.83 -17.02
N PHE A 61 10.72 -7.56 -16.24
CA PHE A 61 11.37 -8.77 -16.77
C PHE A 61 10.43 -9.97 -16.82
N ALA A 62 9.51 -10.12 -15.85
CA ALA A 62 8.67 -11.32 -15.74
C ALA A 62 7.43 -11.24 -16.63
N PHE A 63 6.84 -10.05 -16.75
CA PHE A 63 5.62 -9.79 -17.51
C PHE A 63 5.73 -8.48 -18.33
N PRO A 64 6.54 -8.44 -19.40
CA PRO A 64 6.81 -7.21 -20.15
C PRO A 64 5.56 -6.54 -20.72
N LEU A 65 4.61 -7.34 -21.24
CA LEU A 65 3.35 -6.82 -21.78
C LEU A 65 2.50 -6.17 -20.67
N LEU A 66 2.41 -6.82 -19.51
CA LEU A 66 1.70 -6.27 -18.35
C LEU A 66 2.34 -4.96 -17.87
N TYR A 67 3.67 -4.92 -17.82
CA TYR A 67 4.40 -3.70 -17.50
C TYR A 67 4.06 -2.59 -18.50
N ALA A 68 4.20 -2.85 -19.80
CA ALA A 68 3.95 -1.86 -20.84
C ALA A 68 2.50 -1.35 -20.80
N ALA A 69 1.53 -2.26 -20.81
CA ALA A 69 0.10 -1.94 -20.80
C ALA A 69 -0.32 -1.20 -19.52
N GLY A 70 0.17 -1.64 -18.36
CA GLY A 70 -0.14 -0.98 -17.08
C GLY A 70 0.39 0.45 -17.02
N PHE A 71 1.66 0.66 -17.38
CA PHE A 71 2.27 1.99 -17.35
C PHE A 71 1.73 2.94 -18.43
N SER A 72 1.41 2.44 -19.63
CA SER A 72 0.81 3.26 -20.68
C SER A 72 -0.67 3.55 -20.43
N GLY A 73 -1.43 2.56 -19.95
CA GLY A 73 -2.87 2.68 -19.74
C GLY A 73 -3.23 3.53 -18.54
N PHE A 74 -2.43 3.45 -17.47
CA PHE A 74 -2.52 4.30 -16.29
C PHE A 74 -1.53 5.49 -16.34
N TYR A 75 -1.23 6.02 -17.53
CA TYR A 75 -0.21 7.08 -17.68
C TYR A 75 -0.42 8.27 -16.73
N LEU A 76 -1.60 8.90 -16.77
CA LEU A 76 -1.89 10.08 -15.95
C LEU A 76 -1.83 9.81 -14.43
N PRO A 77 -2.53 8.81 -13.86
CA PRO A 77 -2.45 8.54 -12.42
C PRO A 77 -1.04 8.11 -11.98
N LEU A 78 -0.26 7.40 -12.81
CA LEU A 78 1.11 7.02 -12.45
C LEU A 78 2.06 8.23 -12.44
N ILE A 79 1.88 9.19 -13.34
CA ILE A 79 2.60 10.47 -13.27
C ILE A 79 2.24 11.24 -12.01
N ILE A 80 0.97 11.24 -11.59
CA ILE A 80 0.56 11.84 -10.31
C ILE A 80 1.25 11.12 -9.15
N VAL A 81 1.20 9.79 -9.10
CA VAL A 81 1.89 8.99 -8.07
C VAL A 81 3.38 9.29 -8.02
N LEU A 82 4.05 9.39 -9.17
CA LEU A 82 5.47 9.74 -9.25
C LEU A 82 5.77 11.09 -8.59
N TRP A 83 5.00 12.13 -8.93
CA TRP A 83 5.19 13.45 -8.33
C TRP A 83 4.86 13.49 -6.85
N LEU A 84 3.88 12.70 -6.39
CA LEU A 84 3.58 12.57 -4.97
C LEU A 84 4.71 11.84 -4.21
N LEU A 85 5.33 10.81 -4.80
CA LEU A 85 6.51 10.16 -4.24
C LEU A 85 7.69 11.13 -4.13
N VAL A 86 7.97 11.90 -5.19
CA VAL A 86 9.00 12.95 -5.18
C VAL A 86 8.73 13.98 -4.09
N ALA A 87 7.50 14.49 -4.01
CA ALA A 87 7.10 15.44 -2.98
C ALA A 87 7.28 14.88 -1.56
N ARG A 88 6.94 13.60 -1.36
CA ARG A 88 7.11 12.89 -0.08
C ARG A 88 8.60 12.79 0.29
N GLY A 89 9.45 12.27 -0.60
CA GLY A 89 10.88 12.14 -0.33
C GLY A 89 11.53 13.49 -0.01
N LEU A 90 11.24 14.52 -0.82
CA LEU A 90 11.73 15.87 -0.57
C LEU A 90 11.23 16.44 0.75
N SER A 91 10.00 16.14 1.15
CA SER A 91 9.46 16.63 2.43
C SER A 91 10.15 16.04 3.66
N ILE A 92 10.66 14.81 3.58
CA ILE A 92 11.37 14.18 4.69
C ILE A 92 12.80 14.76 4.77
N GLU A 93 13.49 14.82 3.64
CA GLU A 93 14.89 15.25 3.56
C GLU A 93 15.06 16.76 3.77
N LEU A 94 14.29 17.58 3.05
CA LEU A 94 14.51 19.02 3.00
C LEU A 94 13.95 19.78 4.20
N ARG A 95 13.01 19.19 4.95
CA ARG A 95 12.34 19.89 6.06
C ARG A 95 13.31 20.51 7.08
N ALA A 96 14.37 19.79 7.44
CA ALA A 96 15.32 20.23 8.47
C ALA A 96 16.49 21.08 7.93
N HIS A 97 16.54 21.34 6.61
CA HIS A 97 17.66 22.06 6.00
C HIS A 97 17.63 23.57 6.24
N ILE A 98 16.46 24.17 6.45
CA ILE A 98 16.30 25.60 6.69
C ILE A 98 15.53 25.78 8.00
N ASP A 99 16.11 26.53 8.93
CA ASP A 99 15.49 26.86 10.22
C ASP A 99 14.51 28.03 10.06
N ASP A 100 13.45 27.79 9.30
CA ASP A 100 12.36 28.74 9.07
C ASP A 100 10.99 28.05 9.30
N PRO A 101 10.08 28.63 10.11
CA PRO A 101 8.78 28.01 10.39
C PRO A 101 7.87 27.84 9.17
N MET A 102 7.93 28.74 8.17
CA MET A 102 7.16 28.61 6.94
C MET A 102 7.71 27.47 6.08
N TRP A 103 9.03 27.34 5.99
CA TRP A 103 9.70 26.21 5.34
C TRP A 103 9.29 24.87 5.96
N ALA A 104 9.39 24.74 7.28
CA ALA A 104 8.99 23.53 7.99
C ALA A 104 7.50 23.21 7.77
N SER A 105 6.63 24.22 7.83
CA SER A 105 5.18 24.04 7.64
C SER A 105 4.82 23.64 6.21
N PHE A 106 5.52 24.17 5.20
CA PHE A 106 5.34 23.78 3.81
C PHE A 106 5.65 22.29 3.62
N TRP A 107 6.82 21.83 4.09
CA TRP A 107 7.20 20.43 3.98
C TRP A 107 6.34 19.50 4.85
N ASP A 108 5.92 19.95 6.04
CA ASP A 108 4.93 19.23 6.86
C ASP A 108 3.61 19.01 6.10
N GLY A 109 3.16 20.03 5.34
CA GLY A 109 1.99 19.96 4.46
C GLY A 109 2.20 18.98 3.31
N MET A 110 3.32 19.10 2.59
CA MET A 110 3.65 18.20 1.47
C MET A 110 3.74 16.75 1.92
N PHE A 111 4.32 16.48 3.09
CA PHE A 111 4.40 15.14 3.67
C PHE A 111 3.00 14.57 3.96
N PHE A 112 2.12 15.38 4.56
CA PHE A 112 0.76 14.98 4.89
C PHE A 112 -0.10 14.72 3.65
N PHE A 113 -0.18 15.68 2.73
CA PHE A 113 -1.00 15.56 1.52
C PHE A 113 -0.43 14.53 0.55
N GLY A 114 0.89 14.52 0.36
CA GLY A 114 1.58 13.55 -0.50
C GLY A 114 1.31 12.11 -0.07
N SER A 115 1.54 11.81 1.21
CA SER A 115 1.31 10.47 1.76
C SER A 115 -0.17 10.08 1.72
N SER A 116 -1.07 11.00 2.08
CA SER A 116 -2.52 10.76 2.05
C SER A 116 -3.04 10.42 0.66
N LEU A 117 -2.63 11.20 -0.34
CA LEU A 117 -3.04 10.99 -1.73
C LEU A 117 -2.43 9.71 -2.30
N LEU A 118 -1.16 9.41 -2.02
CA LEU A 118 -0.52 8.16 -2.45
C LEU A 118 -1.32 6.93 -2.01
N ILE A 119 -1.75 6.89 -0.74
CA ILE A 119 -2.55 5.78 -0.24
C ILE A 119 -3.85 5.62 -1.04
N ILE A 120 -4.55 6.72 -1.31
CA ILE A 120 -5.81 6.71 -2.06
C ILE A 120 -5.58 6.23 -3.49
N PHE A 121 -4.54 6.74 -4.17
CA PHE A 121 -4.21 6.33 -5.53
C PHE A 121 -3.80 4.86 -5.61
N TYR A 122 -3.04 4.33 -4.64
CA TYR A 122 -2.69 2.91 -4.60
C TYR A 122 -3.92 2.03 -4.38
N GLY A 123 -4.82 2.41 -3.47
CA GLY A 123 -6.09 1.69 -3.29
C GLY A 123 -6.97 1.74 -4.54
N ALA A 124 -7.09 2.90 -5.18
CA ALA A 124 -7.83 3.05 -6.44
C ALA A 124 -7.20 2.20 -7.56
N ALA A 125 -5.87 2.15 -7.67
CA ALA A 125 -5.18 1.32 -8.64
C ALA A 125 -5.47 -0.18 -8.44
N LEU A 126 -5.42 -0.66 -7.18
CA LEU A 126 -5.82 -2.04 -6.85
C LEU A 126 -7.29 -2.30 -7.18
N GLY A 127 -8.19 -1.35 -6.90
CA GLY A 127 -9.59 -1.43 -7.27
C GLY A 127 -9.78 -1.55 -8.79
N ASN A 128 -9.03 -0.80 -9.59
CA ASN A 128 -9.07 -0.90 -11.05
C ASN A 128 -8.61 -2.27 -11.55
N VAL A 129 -7.56 -2.85 -10.96
CA VAL A 129 -7.11 -4.21 -11.32
C VAL A 129 -8.17 -5.25 -10.99
N VAL A 130 -8.84 -5.12 -9.84
CA VAL A 130 -9.90 -6.07 -9.43
C VAL A 130 -11.14 -5.95 -10.31
N ARG A 131 -11.60 -4.71 -10.56
CA ARG A 131 -12.75 -4.40 -11.42
C ARG A 131 -12.50 -4.79 -12.87
N GLY A 132 -11.26 -4.65 -13.32
CA GLY A 132 -10.83 -4.87 -14.68
C GLY A 132 -10.68 -3.55 -15.47
N VAL A 133 -9.80 -3.59 -16.47
CA VAL A 133 -9.44 -2.42 -17.30
C VAL A 133 -9.92 -2.61 -18.74
N PRO A 134 -10.14 -1.53 -19.52
CA PRO A 134 -10.65 -1.64 -20.90
C PRO A 134 -9.55 -2.05 -21.90
N LEU A 135 -8.99 -3.25 -21.72
CA LEU A 135 -7.99 -3.84 -22.63
C LEU A 135 -8.59 -4.13 -24.01
N ASN A 136 -7.88 -3.69 -25.04
CA ASN A 136 -8.13 -4.04 -26.43
C ASN A 136 -7.49 -5.40 -26.78
N GLU A 137 -7.70 -5.86 -28.02
CA GLU A 137 -7.18 -7.14 -28.51
C GLU A 137 -5.63 -7.19 -28.55
N ASP A 138 -4.97 -6.03 -28.69
CA ASP A 138 -3.51 -5.92 -28.67
C ASP A 138 -2.92 -5.99 -27.24
N GLY A 139 -3.77 -6.08 -26.21
CA GLY A 139 -3.35 -6.12 -24.81
C GLY A 139 -2.97 -4.75 -24.23
N TYR A 140 -3.40 -3.66 -24.86
CA TYR A 140 -3.20 -2.29 -24.38
C TYR A 140 -4.53 -1.62 -24.04
N PHE A 141 -4.46 -0.56 -23.24
CA PHE A 141 -5.63 0.24 -22.92
C PHE A 141 -5.22 1.69 -22.67
N PHE A 142 -6.22 2.56 -22.63
CA PHE A 142 -6.10 3.91 -22.09
C PHE A 142 -7.26 4.12 -21.11
N GLN A 143 -6.97 4.61 -19.92
CA GLN A 143 -7.99 4.88 -18.92
C GLN A 143 -7.88 6.32 -18.41
N PRO A 144 -8.86 7.19 -18.73
CA PRO A 144 -8.89 8.53 -18.19
C PRO A 144 -9.24 8.51 -16.69
N LEU A 145 -8.94 9.60 -15.97
CA LEU A 145 -9.21 9.69 -14.54
C LEU A 145 -10.69 9.48 -14.20
N TRP A 146 -11.60 9.98 -15.03
CA TRP A 146 -13.04 9.81 -14.88
C TRP A 146 -13.72 9.68 -16.25
N THR A 147 -14.89 9.04 -16.26
CA THR A 147 -15.78 8.92 -17.43
C THR A 147 -17.24 9.15 -17.00
N ASP A 148 -18.02 8.08 -16.91
CA ASP A 148 -19.42 8.01 -16.51
C ASP A 148 -19.61 7.62 -15.03
N PHE A 149 -18.50 7.38 -14.31
CA PHE A 149 -18.48 6.91 -12.91
C PHE A 149 -19.24 5.59 -12.71
N SER A 150 -19.36 4.75 -13.74
CA SER A 150 -19.97 3.42 -13.61
C SER A 150 -18.89 2.34 -13.52
N PRO A 151 -18.89 1.51 -12.46
CA PRO A 151 -17.94 0.39 -12.36
C PRO A 151 -18.24 -0.74 -13.37
N PHE A 152 -19.41 -0.72 -14.01
CA PHE A 152 -19.83 -1.70 -15.01
C PHE A 152 -19.72 -1.18 -16.45
N SER A 153 -19.14 0.01 -16.64
CA SER A 153 -18.93 0.59 -17.96
C SER A 153 -17.95 -0.24 -18.79
N GLN A 154 -18.15 -0.28 -20.10
CA GLN A 154 -17.20 -0.90 -21.04
C GLN A 154 -15.91 -0.07 -21.17
N THR A 155 -15.99 1.23 -20.92
CA THR A 155 -14.85 2.17 -20.89
C THR A 155 -14.84 2.95 -19.57
N PRO A 156 -14.55 2.26 -18.46
CA PRO A 156 -14.63 2.85 -17.14
C PRO A 156 -13.45 3.79 -16.87
N GLY A 157 -13.70 4.90 -16.18
CA GLY A 157 -12.66 5.77 -15.67
C GLY A 157 -11.87 5.10 -14.54
N ILE A 158 -10.73 5.68 -14.17
CA ILE A 158 -9.96 5.21 -13.00
C ILE A 158 -10.78 5.39 -11.72
N LEU A 159 -11.54 6.48 -11.63
CA LEU A 159 -12.41 6.81 -10.52
C LEU A 159 -13.86 6.43 -10.83
N ASP A 160 -14.41 5.60 -9.96
CA ASP A 160 -15.81 5.21 -9.89
C ASP A 160 -16.15 4.90 -8.42
N PRO A 161 -17.42 4.72 -8.04
CA PRO A 161 -17.80 4.46 -6.66
C PRO A 161 -17.08 3.27 -6.03
N TYR A 162 -16.77 2.23 -6.81
CA TYR A 162 -16.06 1.05 -6.31
C TYR A 162 -14.59 1.37 -6.02
N THR A 163 -13.86 1.96 -6.98
CA THR A 163 -12.43 2.30 -6.80
C THR A 163 -12.23 3.36 -5.72
N ILE A 164 -13.17 4.28 -5.56
CA ILE A 164 -13.20 5.25 -4.45
C ILE A 164 -13.33 4.54 -3.10
N ILE A 165 -14.26 3.58 -2.96
CA ILE A 165 -14.42 2.82 -1.72
C ILE A 165 -13.16 2.00 -1.40
N VAL A 166 -12.53 1.39 -2.40
CA VAL A 166 -11.27 0.65 -2.22
C VAL A 166 -10.13 1.61 -1.83
N GLY A 167 -10.06 2.79 -2.45
CA GLY A 167 -9.14 3.87 -2.09
C GLY A 167 -9.31 4.34 -0.64
N LEU A 168 -10.56 4.54 -0.21
CA LEU A 168 -10.88 4.91 1.17
C LEU A 168 -10.58 3.77 2.16
N LEU A 169 -10.82 2.52 1.78
CA LEU A 169 -10.44 1.36 2.59
C LEU A 169 -8.92 1.32 2.78
N ALA A 170 -8.14 1.50 1.72
CA ALA A 170 -6.69 1.59 1.80
C ALA A 170 -6.27 2.75 2.72
N PHE A 171 -6.91 3.92 2.58
CA PHE A 171 -6.66 5.11 3.40
C PHE A 171 -6.84 4.85 4.89
N VAL A 172 -8.00 4.33 5.31
CA VAL A 172 -8.24 4.06 6.74
C VAL A 172 -7.37 2.92 7.27
N THR A 173 -7.05 1.94 6.43
CA THR A 173 -6.20 0.80 6.80
C THR A 173 -4.76 1.25 7.06
N LEU A 174 -4.17 1.99 6.12
CA LEU A 174 -2.77 2.43 6.24
C LEU A 174 -2.62 3.56 7.27
N ILE A 175 -3.63 4.41 7.48
CA ILE A 175 -3.65 5.31 8.65
C ILE A 175 -3.60 4.51 9.95
N THR A 176 -4.40 3.45 10.07
CA THR A 176 -4.38 2.60 11.28
C THR A 176 -3.01 1.92 11.44
N HIS A 177 -2.43 1.44 10.35
CA HIS A 177 -1.10 0.81 10.35
C HIS A 177 0.01 1.78 10.77
N GLY A 178 0.04 2.98 10.19
CA GLY A 178 0.99 4.04 10.56
C GLY A 178 0.78 4.56 11.97
N ALA A 179 -0.46 4.73 12.42
CA ALA A 179 -0.75 5.12 13.80
C ALA A 179 -0.24 4.07 14.81
N ASN A 180 -0.40 2.78 14.51
CA ASN A 180 0.15 1.70 15.34
C ASN A 180 1.69 1.70 15.34
N TRP A 181 2.32 2.00 14.20
CA TRP A 181 3.77 2.17 14.14
C TRP A 181 4.27 3.34 14.98
N ILE A 182 3.64 4.52 14.85
CA ILE A 182 3.99 5.69 15.67
C ILE A 182 3.75 5.43 17.15
N ALA A 183 2.63 4.79 17.53
CA ALA A 183 2.40 4.39 18.92
C ALA A 183 3.52 3.47 19.42
N LEU A 184 3.88 2.44 18.65
CA LEU A 184 4.98 1.52 18.96
C LEU A 184 6.34 2.21 19.11
N LYS A 185 6.59 3.28 18.36
CA LYS A 185 7.87 3.99 18.33
C LYS A 185 7.94 5.19 19.29
N THR A 186 6.85 5.61 19.91
CA THR A 186 6.81 6.83 20.72
C THR A 186 6.31 6.58 22.14
N GLU A 187 6.40 7.61 23.00
CA GLU A 187 5.94 7.60 24.39
C GLU A 187 5.09 8.85 24.69
N GLY A 188 4.38 8.84 25.81
CA GLY A 188 3.63 9.99 26.30
C GLY A 188 2.48 10.43 25.39
N VAL A 189 2.30 11.75 25.24
CA VAL A 189 1.12 12.35 24.62
C VAL A 189 0.97 12.01 23.13
N LEU A 190 2.09 11.84 22.41
CA LEU A 190 2.06 11.45 21.00
C LEU A 190 1.60 9.99 20.84
N ASN A 191 2.13 9.08 21.68
CA ASN A 191 1.69 7.69 21.72
C ASN A 191 0.17 7.58 22.01
N SER A 192 -0.34 8.26 23.04
CA SER A 192 -1.77 8.21 23.38
C SER A 192 -2.68 8.78 22.28
N ARG A 193 -2.22 9.82 21.54
CA ARG A 193 -2.95 10.33 20.37
C ARG A 193 -2.95 9.34 19.21
N SER A 194 -1.82 8.71 18.95
CA SER A 194 -1.70 7.66 17.93
C SER A 194 -2.60 6.47 18.25
N HIS A 195 -2.72 6.04 19.50
CA HIS A 195 -3.72 5.03 19.92
C HIS A 195 -5.15 5.48 19.63
N ARG A 196 -5.50 6.73 19.93
CA ARG A 196 -6.85 7.25 19.65
C ARG A 196 -7.16 7.25 18.16
N ILE A 197 -6.20 7.65 17.32
CA ILE A 197 -6.32 7.58 15.85
C ILE A 197 -6.48 6.13 15.41
N SER A 198 -5.60 5.22 15.86
CA SER A 198 -5.72 3.80 15.52
C SER A 198 -7.07 3.22 15.92
N ARG A 199 -7.60 3.56 17.09
CA ARG A 199 -8.90 3.06 17.56
C ARG A 199 -10.02 3.52 16.64
N THR A 200 -10.11 4.81 16.35
CA THR A 200 -11.15 5.36 15.46
C THR A 200 -11.06 4.78 14.05
N PHE A 201 -9.86 4.76 13.47
CA PHE A 201 -9.67 4.29 12.09
C PHE A 201 -9.73 2.77 11.96
N SER A 202 -9.47 1.99 13.02
CA SER A 202 -9.71 0.53 13.00
C SER A 202 -11.20 0.19 12.84
N ILE A 203 -12.08 0.97 13.47
CA ILE A 203 -13.54 0.83 13.30
C ILE A 203 -13.95 1.26 11.89
N ALA A 204 -13.39 2.36 11.37
CA ALA A 204 -13.63 2.76 9.98
C ALA A 204 -13.16 1.67 8.99
N THR A 205 -12.02 1.03 9.28
CA THR A 205 -11.50 -0.09 8.49
C THR A 205 -12.46 -1.28 8.51
N LEU A 206 -13.04 -1.63 9.66
CA LEU A 206 -14.09 -2.65 9.75
C LEU A 206 -15.29 -2.31 8.88
N VAL A 207 -15.84 -1.10 9.04
CA VAL A 207 -17.04 -0.67 8.28
C VAL A 207 -16.76 -0.68 6.78
N LEU A 208 -15.64 -0.11 6.33
CA LEU A 208 -15.28 -0.10 4.92
C LEU A 208 -14.94 -1.50 4.40
N THR A 209 -14.40 -2.41 5.20
CA THR A 209 -14.19 -3.81 4.81
C THR A 209 -15.52 -4.52 4.57
N LEU A 210 -16.51 -4.30 5.46
CA LEU A 210 -17.86 -4.87 5.35
C LEU A 210 -18.63 -4.32 4.14
N ILE A 211 -18.29 -3.11 3.66
CA ILE A 211 -18.89 -2.51 2.46
C ILE A 211 -18.13 -2.94 1.19
N ALA A 212 -16.80 -2.81 1.20
CA ALA A 212 -15.96 -3.05 0.04
C ALA A 212 -15.91 -4.54 -0.37
N THR A 213 -15.99 -5.47 0.58
CA THR A 213 -15.89 -6.91 0.27
C THR A 213 -17.11 -7.40 -0.52
N PRO A 214 -18.37 -7.18 -0.08
CA PRO A 214 -19.52 -7.52 -0.91
C PRO A 214 -19.56 -6.76 -2.24
N PHE A 215 -19.17 -5.48 -2.25
CA PHE A 215 -19.11 -4.72 -3.50
C PHE A 215 -18.06 -5.31 -4.46
N THR A 216 -16.92 -5.75 -3.97
CA THR A 216 -15.90 -6.45 -4.77
C THR A 216 -16.47 -7.72 -5.41
N PHE A 217 -17.21 -8.54 -4.67
CA PHE A 217 -17.83 -9.74 -5.24
C PHE A 217 -18.99 -9.44 -6.18
N TRP A 218 -19.65 -8.29 -6.05
CA TRP A 218 -20.69 -7.87 -6.98
C TRP A 218 -20.09 -7.38 -8.31
N VAL A 219 -19.00 -6.61 -8.24
CA VAL A 219 -18.27 -6.09 -9.41
C VAL A 219 -17.48 -7.20 -10.11
N SER A 220 -16.86 -8.10 -9.34
CA SER A 220 -16.00 -9.16 -9.84
C SER A 220 -16.43 -10.54 -9.28
N PRO A 221 -17.58 -11.10 -9.71
CA PRO A 221 -18.12 -12.35 -9.16
C PRO A 221 -17.17 -13.55 -9.27
N TRP A 222 -16.35 -13.59 -10.33
CA TRP A 222 -15.36 -14.64 -10.57
C TRP A 222 -14.33 -14.78 -9.44
N MET A 223 -14.08 -13.72 -8.65
CA MET A 223 -13.19 -13.83 -7.50
C MET A 223 -13.76 -14.77 -6.44
N PHE A 224 -15.07 -14.72 -6.20
CA PHE A 224 -15.71 -15.60 -5.23
C PHE A 224 -15.70 -17.06 -5.72
N GLU A 225 -16.02 -17.27 -7.01
CA GLU A 225 -15.96 -18.57 -7.67
C GLU A 225 -14.55 -19.20 -7.57
N SER A 226 -13.50 -18.37 -7.72
CA SER A 226 -12.11 -18.77 -7.58
C SER A 226 -11.79 -19.38 -6.20
N PHE A 227 -12.39 -18.85 -5.13
CA PHE A 227 -12.28 -19.43 -3.78
C PHE A 227 -13.10 -20.71 -3.62
N LEU A 228 -14.29 -20.79 -4.21
CA LEU A 228 -15.10 -22.01 -4.18
C LEU A 228 -14.42 -23.18 -4.91
N GLN A 229 -13.75 -22.90 -6.03
CA GLN A 229 -12.99 -23.89 -6.79
C GLN A 229 -11.71 -24.32 -6.09
N ARG A 230 -11.11 -23.44 -5.27
CA ARG A 230 -9.87 -23.70 -4.52
C ARG A 230 -10.04 -23.36 -3.03
N PRO A 231 -10.77 -24.21 -2.27
CA PRO A 231 -11.18 -23.87 -0.90
C PRO A 231 -10.04 -23.65 0.10
N TYR A 232 -8.85 -24.21 -0.15
CA TYR A 232 -7.67 -23.92 0.68
C TYR A 232 -7.30 -22.43 0.70
N GLY A 233 -7.75 -21.66 -0.30
CA GLY A 233 -7.59 -20.21 -0.34
C GLY A 233 -8.27 -19.46 0.79
N PHE A 234 -9.32 -20.03 1.42
CA PHE A 234 -10.05 -19.39 2.53
C PHE A 234 -9.19 -19.13 3.78
N VAL A 235 -8.00 -19.72 3.87
CA VAL A 235 -7.01 -19.38 4.91
C VAL A 235 -6.57 -17.90 4.79
N LEU A 236 -6.48 -17.34 3.58
CA LEU A 236 -6.03 -15.97 3.35
C LEU A 236 -7.01 -14.91 3.89
N PRO A 237 -8.33 -14.96 3.57
CA PRO A 237 -9.29 -14.05 4.17
C PRO A 237 -9.48 -14.33 5.67
N LEU A 238 -9.26 -15.56 6.14
CA LEU A 238 -9.25 -15.84 7.58
C LEU A 238 -8.11 -15.09 8.30
N ILE A 239 -6.90 -15.05 7.71
CA ILE A 239 -5.79 -14.23 8.22
C ILE A 239 -6.20 -12.75 8.27
N ALA A 240 -6.88 -12.25 7.23
CA ALA A 240 -7.39 -10.88 7.22
C ALA A 240 -8.39 -10.64 8.36
N ILE A 241 -9.38 -11.51 8.53
CA ILE A 241 -10.40 -11.39 9.58
C ILE A 241 -9.77 -11.43 10.98
N VAL A 242 -8.84 -12.36 11.24
CA VAL A 242 -8.12 -12.44 12.52
C VAL A 242 -7.26 -11.21 12.73
N GLY A 243 -6.57 -10.73 11.70
CA GLY A 243 -5.79 -9.50 11.74
C GLY A 243 -6.63 -8.27 12.03
N LEU A 244 -7.82 -8.14 11.43
CA LEU A 244 -8.76 -7.05 11.66
C LEU A 244 -9.31 -7.09 13.10
N ALA A 245 -9.75 -8.26 13.55
CA ALA A 245 -10.24 -8.45 14.91
C ALA A 245 -9.15 -8.14 15.95
N GLY A 246 -7.93 -8.64 15.73
CA GLY A 246 -6.77 -8.34 16.57
C GLY A 246 -6.41 -6.86 16.56
N MET A 247 -6.39 -6.21 15.39
CA MET A 247 -6.10 -4.79 15.23
C MET A 247 -7.08 -3.94 16.04
N ILE A 248 -8.38 -4.23 15.94
CA ILE A 248 -9.42 -3.56 16.72
C ILE A 248 -9.18 -3.82 18.20
N PHE A 249 -9.17 -5.08 18.64
CA PHE A 249 -9.01 -5.44 20.04
C PHE A 249 -7.78 -4.78 20.69
N PHE A 250 -6.62 -4.89 20.04
CA PHE A 250 -5.38 -4.33 20.57
C PHE A 250 -5.33 -2.81 20.52
N SER A 251 -6.05 -2.15 19.60
CA SER A 251 -6.21 -0.69 19.61
C SER A 251 -6.98 -0.18 20.83
N PHE A 252 -7.93 -0.98 21.37
CA PHE A 252 -8.66 -0.64 22.61
C PHE A 252 -7.87 -0.98 23.88
N THR A 253 -7.02 -2.01 23.85
CA THR A 253 -6.16 -2.38 24.99
C THR A 253 -4.83 -1.63 25.02
N GLU A 254 -4.58 -0.74 24.06
CA GLU A 254 -3.36 0.08 23.93
C GLU A 254 -2.06 -0.77 23.94
N ARG A 255 -2.12 -1.94 23.31
CA ARG A 255 -0.96 -2.84 23.18
C ARG A 255 -0.27 -2.63 21.83
N ASP A 256 0.79 -1.82 21.84
CA ASP A 256 1.53 -1.38 20.64
C ASP A 256 1.90 -2.51 19.67
N ARG A 257 2.72 -3.47 20.12
CA ARG A 257 3.28 -4.52 19.23
C ARG A 257 2.17 -5.41 18.64
N PRO A 258 1.25 -5.98 19.45
CA PRO A 258 0.16 -6.77 18.90
C PRO A 258 -0.75 -5.99 17.95
N ALA A 259 -1.03 -4.71 18.23
CA ALA A 259 -1.83 -3.87 17.34
C ALA A 259 -1.16 -3.70 15.97
N PHE A 260 0.14 -3.37 15.95
CA PHE A 260 0.92 -3.25 14.72
C PHE A 260 0.97 -4.58 13.94
N LEU A 261 1.30 -5.69 14.59
CA LEU A 261 1.36 -7.00 13.94
C LEU A 261 0.00 -7.44 13.38
N SER A 262 -1.09 -7.16 14.10
CA SER A 262 -2.45 -7.50 13.65
C SER A 262 -2.86 -6.67 12.43
N SER A 263 -2.52 -5.37 12.40
CA SER A 263 -2.74 -4.54 11.21
C SER A 263 -1.93 -5.01 10.00
N GLY A 264 -0.69 -5.48 10.21
CA GLY A 264 0.11 -6.11 9.16
C GLY A 264 -0.49 -7.43 8.65
N ALA A 265 -1.00 -8.27 9.55
CA ALA A 265 -1.71 -9.49 9.20
C ALA A 265 -2.98 -9.20 8.38
N PHE A 266 -3.73 -8.15 8.73
CA PHE A 266 -4.88 -7.70 7.96
C PHE A 266 -4.49 -7.29 6.53
N ILE A 267 -3.47 -6.44 6.38
CA ILE A 267 -2.96 -5.98 5.07
C ILE A 267 -2.53 -7.17 4.22
N LEU A 268 -1.68 -8.05 4.76
CA LEU A 268 -1.19 -9.23 4.04
C LEU A 268 -2.32 -10.17 3.67
N GLY A 269 -3.25 -10.45 4.60
CA GLY A 269 -4.41 -11.30 4.35
C GLY A 269 -5.29 -10.74 3.23
N MET A 270 -5.58 -9.44 3.23
CA MET A 270 -6.37 -8.78 2.19
C MET A 270 -5.68 -8.85 0.83
N LEU A 271 -4.41 -8.43 0.74
CA LEU A 271 -3.67 -8.40 -0.52
C LEU A 271 -3.48 -9.81 -1.11
N THR A 272 -3.11 -10.78 -0.28
CA THR A 272 -2.95 -12.17 -0.73
C THR A 272 -4.29 -12.78 -1.14
N SER A 273 -5.39 -12.46 -0.46
CA SER A 273 -6.74 -12.87 -0.87
C SER A 273 -7.12 -12.30 -2.24
N THR A 274 -6.82 -11.02 -2.49
CA THR A 274 -7.06 -10.40 -3.79
C THR A 274 -6.23 -11.07 -4.89
N VAL A 275 -4.93 -11.26 -4.67
CA VAL A 275 -4.05 -11.94 -5.63
C VAL A 275 -4.54 -13.36 -5.92
N PHE A 276 -4.96 -14.10 -4.89
CA PHE A 276 -5.51 -15.43 -5.04
C PHE A 276 -6.82 -15.44 -5.85
N GLY A 277 -7.73 -14.52 -5.54
CA GLY A 277 -9.02 -14.40 -6.20
C GLY A 277 -8.89 -14.03 -7.67
N VAL A 278 -7.95 -13.14 -8.03
CA VAL A 278 -7.73 -12.67 -9.40
C VAL A 278 -6.93 -13.69 -10.24
N TYR A 279 -6.05 -14.49 -9.62
CA TYR A 279 -5.30 -15.54 -10.32
C TYR A 279 -6.23 -16.51 -11.08
N PRO A 280 -5.95 -16.87 -12.35
CA PRO A 280 -4.66 -16.72 -13.06
C PRO A 280 -4.50 -15.43 -13.87
N ARG A 281 -5.46 -14.51 -13.80
CA ARG A 281 -5.34 -13.20 -14.45
C ARG A 281 -4.32 -12.36 -13.66
N VAL A 282 -3.51 -11.60 -14.38
CA VAL A 282 -2.59 -10.62 -13.80
C VAL A 282 -3.09 -9.20 -14.03
N LEU A 283 -3.86 -9.00 -15.10
CA LEU A 283 -4.63 -7.78 -15.35
C LEU A 283 -5.96 -8.19 -16.02
N PRO A 284 -7.04 -8.33 -15.24
CA PRO A 284 -8.37 -8.58 -15.76
C PRO A 284 -8.82 -7.47 -16.72
N ALA A 285 -9.46 -7.87 -17.80
CA ALA A 285 -10.09 -6.96 -18.74
C ALA A 285 -11.59 -6.87 -18.49
N VAL A 286 -12.21 -5.75 -18.88
CA VAL A 286 -13.68 -5.59 -18.86
C VAL A 286 -14.33 -6.61 -19.80
N ASN A 287 -13.77 -6.80 -21.00
CA ASN A 287 -14.06 -7.96 -21.83
C ASN A 287 -13.13 -9.11 -21.42
N PRO A 288 -13.62 -10.20 -20.78
CA PRO A 288 -12.76 -11.23 -20.22
C PRO A 288 -11.79 -11.88 -21.21
N GLU A 289 -12.12 -11.92 -22.50
CA GLU A 289 -11.29 -12.51 -23.56
C GLU A 289 -9.95 -11.76 -23.74
N ASN A 290 -9.94 -10.46 -23.48
CA ASN A 290 -8.74 -9.61 -23.63
C ASN A 290 -7.86 -9.59 -22.37
N SER A 291 -8.19 -10.39 -21.35
CA SER A 291 -7.46 -10.37 -20.07
C SER A 291 -6.01 -10.81 -20.23
N LEU A 292 -5.10 -10.12 -19.54
CA LEU A 292 -3.74 -10.60 -19.39
C LEU A 292 -3.71 -11.66 -18.28
N THR A 293 -3.16 -12.81 -18.62
CA THR A 293 -2.96 -13.99 -17.77
C THR A 293 -1.47 -14.24 -17.59
N ILE A 294 -1.13 -15.09 -16.62
CA ILE A 294 0.28 -15.48 -16.45
C ILE A 294 0.85 -16.18 -17.69
N GLN A 295 0.01 -16.76 -18.55
CA GLN A 295 0.45 -17.49 -19.74
C GLN A 295 0.69 -16.56 -20.94
N ASN A 296 -0.19 -15.60 -21.19
CA ASN A 296 -0.08 -14.74 -22.38
C ASN A 296 0.80 -13.49 -22.16
N ALA A 297 1.01 -13.07 -20.91
CA ALA A 297 1.80 -11.89 -20.58
C ALA A 297 3.23 -12.20 -20.11
N ALA A 298 3.54 -13.48 -19.92
CA ALA A 298 4.83 -13.97 -19.45
C ALA A 298 5.96 -13.68 -20.45
N ALA A 299 7.15 -13.33 -19.94
CA ALA A 299 8.37 -13.36 -20.73
C ALA A 299 8.73 -14.79 -21.17
N SER A 300 9.67 -14.91 -22.12
CA SER A 300 10.19 -16.21 -22.57
C SER A 300 10.78 -17.03 -21.41
N ASP A 301 10.73 -18.35 -21.53
CA ASP A 301 11.24 -19.28 -20.50
C ASP A 301 12.69 -18.99 -20.11
N TYR A 302 13.54 -18.67 -21.09
CA TYR A 302 14.92 -18.27 -20.85
C TYR A 302 15.00 -16.98 -20.01
N GLY A 303 14.23 -15.95 -20.38
CA GLY A 303 14.19 -14.69 -19.63
C GLY A 303 13.71 -14.88 -18.20
N GLN A 304 12.69 -15.71 -17.98
CA GLN A 304 12.20 -16.05 -16.66
C GLN A 304 13.23 -16.81 -15.82
N ALA A 305 13.92 -17.81 -16.40
CA ALA A 305 14.91 -18.59 -15.69
C ALA A 305 16.09 -17.73 -15.22
N VAL A 306 16.63 -16.89 -16.12
CA VAL A 306 17.69 -15.93 -15.78
C VAL A 306 17.22 -14.92 -14.74
N GLY A 307 16.01 -14.38 -14.92
CA GLY A 307 15.40 -13.44 -13.98
C GLY A 307 15.22 -14.05 -12.58
N LEU A 308 14.78 -15.30 -12.48
CA LEU A 308 14.61 -16.00 -11.21
C LEU A 308 15.94 -16.18 -10.47
N ILE A 309 17.02 -16.54 -11.17
CA ILE A 309 18.35 -16.71 -10.57
C ILE A 309 18.82 -15.39 -9.94
N TRP A 310 18.79 -14.30 -10.71
CA TRP A 310 19.21 -12.99 -10.22
C TRP A 310 18.29 -12.44 -9.14
N TRP A 311 16.98 -12.66 -9.27
CA TRP A 311 15.99 -12.30 -8.27
C TRP A 311 16.23 -13.04 -6.94
N SER A 312 16.54 -14.35 -6.98
CA SER A 312 16.87 -15.13 -5.79
C SER A 312 18.13 -14.64 -5.07
N ILE A 313 19.15 -14.22 -5.82
CA ILE A 313 20.34 -13.60 -5.23
C ILE A 313 19.98 -12.25 -4.60
N GLY A 314 19.27 -11.41 -5.35
CA GLY A 314 18.86 -10.08 -4.89
C GLY A 314 18.01 -10.13 -3.63
N ILE A 315 17.03 -11.04 -3.55
CA ILE A 315 16.13 -11.13 -2.39
C ILE A 315 16.85 -11.61 -1.13
N VAL A 316 17.89 -12.44 -1.25
CA VAL A 316 18.72 -12.86 -0.11
C VAL A 316 19.47 -11.65 0.46
N PHE A 317 20.12 -10.85 -0.40
CA PHE A 317 20.83 -9.63 0.05
C PHE A 317 19.87 -8.59 0.63
N ALA A 318 18.74 -8.36 -0.04
CA ALA A 318 17.72 -7.43 0.46
C ALA A 318 17.21 -7.88 1.83
N THR A 319 16.84 -9.15 1.98
CA THR A 319 16.34 -9.68 3.27
C THR A 319 17.38 -9.52 4.38
N PHE A 320 18.65 -9.84 4.10
CA PHE A 320 19.73 -9.66 5.08
C PHE A 320 19.88 -8.20 5.50
N TYR A 321 19.94 -7.27 4.54
CA TYR A 321 20.03 -5.84 4.80
C TYR A 321 18.84 -5.35 5.65
N PHE A 322 17.61 -5.72 5.28
CA PHE A 322 16.41 -5.34 6.02
C PHE A 322 16.40 -5.88 7.45
N VAL A 323 16.76 -7.14 7.64
CA VAL A 323 16.85 -7.74 8.98
C VAL A 323 17.87 -6.98 9.84
N LEU A 324 19.01 -6.58 9.27
CA LEU A 324 20.03 -5.79 9.98
C LEU A 324 19.51 -4.40 10.35
N ILE A 325 18.96 -3.63 9.40
CA ILE A 325 18.46 -2.28 9.65
C ILE A 325 17.36 -2.29 10.72
N TYR A 326 16.35 -3.16 10.57
CA TYR A 326 15.27 -3.27 11.55
C TYR A 326 15.73 -3.86 12.89
N ARG A 327 16.90 -4.51 12.95
CA ARG A 327 17.53 -4.94 14.21
C ARG A 327 18.32 -3.82 14.87
N MET A 328 19.00 -3.00 14.10
CA MET A 328 19.80 -1.88 14.58
C MET A 328 18.91 -0.78 15.17
N PHE A 329 17.81 -0.44 14.50
CA PHE A 329 16.88 0.61 14.94
C PHE A 329 15.68 0.06 15.74
N ARG A 330 15.92 -0.99 16.54
CA ARG A 330 14.92 -1.50 17.49
C ARG A 330 14.76 -0.55 18.66
N GLY A 331 13.56 -0.46 19.19
CA GLY A 331 13.22 0.41 20.31
C GLY A 331 12.46 1.65 19.89
N LYS A 332 12.23 2.51 20.87
CA LYS A 332 11.45 3.75 20.76
C LYS A 332 12.36 4.93 20.45
N VAL A 333 11.82 5.90 19.72
CA VAL A 333 12.49 7.15 19.42
C VAL A 333 12.40 8.08 20.61
N ARG A 334 13.56 8.58 21.05
CA ARG A 334 13.65 9.69 21.98
C ARG A 334 14.31 10.84 21.25
N LEU A 335 13.68 12.00 21.28
CA LEU A 335 14.41 13.23 21.06
C LEU A 335 15.19 13.47 22.35
N GLU A 336 16.52 13.32 22.30
CA GLU A 336 17.35 13.92 23.34
C GLU A 336 16.93 15.39 23.42
N ASP A 337 16.63 15.86 24.63
CA ASP A 337 16.51 17.30 24.85
C ASP A 337 17.85 17.86 24.40
N GLU A 338 17.84 18.73 23.38
CA GLU A 338 19.01 19.50 22.99
C GLU A 338 19.47 20.22 24.28
N GLY A 339 20.49 19.64 24.91
CA GLY A 339 21.22 20.29 25.98
C GLY A 339 21.86 21.52 25.37
N TYR A 340 21.61 22.65 26.02
CA TYR A 340 22.20 23.97 25.80
C TYR A 340 23.58 23.99 25.17
#